data_AF-A0A1G3BH09-F1
#
_entry.id   AF-A0A1G3BH09-F1
#
_cell.length_a   1.000
_cell.length_b   1.000
_cell.length_c   1.000
_cell.angle_alpha   90.00
_cell.angle_beta   90.00
_cell.angle_gamma   90.00
#
_symmetry.space_group_name_H-M   'P 1'
#
loop_
_entity.id
_entity.type
_entity.pdbx_description
1 polymer ?
#
loop_
_entity_poly.entity_id
_entity_poly.type
_entity_poly.pdbx_seq_one_letter_code
_entity_poly.pdbx_strand_id
1 'polypeptide(L)'
;MERFLNIDRRIIFAAVALAVIGSLLVDFSLPVPATPPVQKIFDKIESLPPGAHFLLSFDYDPSSKEELQPMALALLHHCFRRGVKVIGMTHNPGGTGLAEQALNSTASIYQRKYKEDYVFLGYKPGGASLVINMGEDIHTAFLKDFYGNDTTTLPALQGVESLRDIDYLVDLAAGVTIETWIAFGKEKYQFEMGAGCTAVIGPEMYPFLDSRQINGLMAGLKGAAEYEVLVERKAQAFEGMRPQSVTHCLVILFVLFGNVAFFVSGSFRTQRRPRR
;
A
#
# COMPACT_ATOMS: atom_id res chain seq x y z
N MET A 1 25.79 26.75 -29.66
CA MET A 1 25.06 25.47 -29.57
C MET A 1 25.54 24.58 -28.43
N GLU A 2 26.81 24.62 -28.00
CA GLU A 2 27.27 23.88 -26.80
C GLU A 2 26.63 24.31 -25.46
N ARG A 3 26.14 25.56 -25.35
CA ARG A 3 25.43 26.05 -24.15
C ARG A 3 24.05 25.41 -23.91
N PHE A 4 23.39 24.86 -24.93
CA PHE A 4 22.04 24.28 -24.79
C PHE A 4 22.05 22.86 -24.20
N LEU A 5 23.16 22.15 -24.29
CA LEU A 5 23.33 20.80 -23.71
C LEU A 5 24.00 20.81 -22.33
N ASN A 6 24.52 21.96 -21.89
CA ASN A 6 25.14 22.17 -20.59
C ASN A 6 24.19 22.91 -19.62
N ILE A 7 22.92 22.48 -19.57
CA ILE A 7 21.98 22.98 -18.55
C ILE A 7 22.47 22.48 -17.19
N ASP A 8 22.78 23.42 -16.30
CA ASP A 8 23.15 23.08 -14.92
C ASP A 8 21.95 22.37 -14.25
N ARG A 9 22.21 21.23 -13.61
CA ARG A 9 21.23 20.47 -12.81
C ARG A 9 20.46 21.34 -11.82
N ARG A 10 21.06 22.44 -11.34
CA ARG A 10 20.41 23.42 -10.46
C ARG A 10 19.18 24.06 -11.09
N ILE A 11 19.19 24.33 -12.40
CA ILE A 11 18.03 24.91 -13.12
C ILE A 11 16.91 23.88 -13.20
N ILE A 12 17.25 22.61 -13.45
CA ILE A 12 16.28 21.50 -13.46
C ILE A 12 15.65 21.34 -12.08
N PHE A 13 16.46 21.31 -11.02
CA PHE A 13 15.95 21.21 -9.64
C PHE A 13 15.11 22.43 -9.25
N ALA A 14 15.51 23.64 -9.64
CA ALA A 14 14.70 24.84 -9.42
C ALA A 14 13.36 24.79 -10.16
N ALA A 15 13.35 24.33 -11.41
CA ALA A 15 12.12 24.17 -12.19
C ALA A 15 11.19 23.10 -11.58
N VAL A 16 11.73 21.97 -11.13
CA VAL A 16 10.96 20.95 -10.41
C VAL A 16 10.39 21.51 -9.10
N ALA A 17 11.22 22.21 -8.31
CA ALA A 17 10.77 22.83 -7.06
C ALA A 17 9.64 23.86 -7.31
N LEU A 18 9.78 24.71 -8.33
CA LEU A 18 8.74 25.66 -8.71
C LEU A 18 7.47 24.97 -9.19
N ALA A 19 7.57 23.87 -9.94
CA ALA A 19 6.42 23.11 -10.41
C ALA A 19 5.68 22.42 -9.24
N VAL A 20 6.41 21.85 -8.29
CA VAL A 20 5.84 21.27 -7.06
C VAL A 20 5.15 22.35 -6.24
N ILE A 21 5.84 23.47 -5.94
CA ILE A 21 5.26 24.59 -5.19
C ILE A 21 4.02 25.13 -5.92
N GLY A 22 4.10 25.33 -7.23
CA GLY A 22 2.96 25.78 -8.05
C GLY A 22 1.77 24.81 -7.97
N SER A 23 2.03 23.50 -8.03
CA SER A 23 0.98 22.48 -7.92
C SER A 23 0.30 22.42 -6.55
N LEU A 24 1.01 22.83 -5.49
CA LEU A 24 0.46 22.92 -4.14
C LEU A 24 -0.36 24.21 -3.93
N LEU A 25 -0.10 25.26 -4.70
CA LEU A 25 -0.82 26.53 -4.61
C LEU A 25 -2.08 26.58 -5.50
N VAL A 26 -2.13 25.76 -6.54
CA VAL A 26 -3.26 25.72 -7.49
C VAL A 26 -4.13 24.51 -7.19
N ASP A 27 -5.37 24.79 -6.77
CA ASP A 27 -6.37 23.74 -6.53
C ASP A 27 -6.98 23.23 -7.83
N PHE A 28 -6.44 22.14 -8.36
CA PHE A 28 -7.07 21.36 -9.43
C PHE A 28 -7.09 19.88 -9.08
N SER A 29 -8.17 19.18 -9.43
CA SER A 29 -8.31 17.74 -9.19
C SER A 29 -8.25 16.98 -10.50
N LEU A 30 -7.36 15.99 -10.59
CA LEU A 30 -7.38 15.01 -11.68
C LEU A 30 -8.26 13.83 -11.27
N PRO A 31 -9.06 13.27 -12.19
CA PRO A 31 -9.81 12.05 -11.91
C PRO A 31 -8.83 10.90 -11.65
N VAL A 32 -9.06 10.17 -10.56
CA VAL A 32 -8.29 8.98 -10.18
C VAL A 32 -9.24 7.79 -10.23
N PRO A 33 -9.57 7.27 -11.44
CA PRO A 33 -10.47 6.13 -11.57
C PRO A 33 -9.79 4.88 -11.01
N ALA A 34 -10.55 4.10 -10.24
CA ALA A 34 -10.04 2.86 -9.71
C ALA A 34 -9.72 1.85 -10.82
N THR A 35 -8.55 1.24 -10.72
CA THR A 35 -8.16 0.15 -11.61
C THR A 35 -8.81 -1.17 -11.17
N PRO A 36 -8.99 -2.15 -12.08
CA PRO A 36 -9.57 -3.44 -11.74
C PRO A 36 -8.92 -4.15 -10.53
N PRO A 37 -7.58 -4.14 -10.34
CA PRO A 37 -6.95 -4.76 -9.17
C PRO A 37 -7.37 -4.10 -7.84
N VAL A 38 -7.51 -2.77 -7.80
CA VAL A 38 -7.94 -2.02 -6.61
C VAL A 38 -9.43 -2.24 -6.35
N GLN A 39 -10.24 -2.22 -7.41
CA GLN A 39 -11.69 -2.48 -7.34
C GLN A 39 -11.97 -3.87 -6.75
N LYS A 40 -11.19 -4.90 -7.11
CA LYS A 40 -11.37 -6.25 -6.55
C LYS A 40 -11.17 -6.33 -5.03
N ILE A 41 -10.25 -5.54 -4.46
CA ILE A 41 -10.09 -5.45 -3.00
C ILE A 41 -11.34 -4.80 -2.40
N PHE A 42 -11.82 -3.71 -2.99
CA PHE A 42 -13.01 -3.01 -2.54
C PHE A 42 -14.24 -3.93 -2.59
N ASP A 43 -14.50 -4.57 -3.72
CA ASP A 43 -15.64 -5.47 -3.92
C ASP A 43 -15.59 -6.66 -2.96
N LYS A 44 -14.39 -7.20 -2.69
CA LYS A 44 -14.23 -8.30 -1.73
C LYS A 44 -14.63 -7.85 -0.32
N ILE A 45 -14.21 -6.67 0.14
CA ILE A 45 -14.63 -6.15 1.45
C ILE A 45 -16.13 -5.81 1.48
N GLU A 46 -16.68 -5.24 0.39
CA GLU A 46 -18.14 -4.99 0.27
C GLU A 46 -18.96 -6.29 0.23
N SER A 47 -18.36 -7.42 -0.16
CA SER A 47 -19.03 -8.74 -0.12
C SER A 47 -19.06 -9.37 1.27
N LEU A 48 -18.24 -8.90 2.22
CA LEU A 48 -18.17 -9.47 3.55
C LEU A 48 -19.42 -9.14 4.39
N PRO A 49 -20.00 -10.11 5.11
CA PRO A 49 -21.07 -9.83 6.05
C PRO A 49 -20.56 -9.00 7.25
N PRO A 50 -21.41 -8.21 7.90
CA PRO A 50 -21.07 -7.58 9.18
C PRO A 50 -20.63 -8.64 10.20
N GLY A 51 -19.55 -8.36 10.94
CA GLY A 51 -18.94 -9.28 11.89
C GLY A 51 -17.90 -10.24 11.29
N ALA A 52 -17.71 -10.26 9.97
CA ALA A 52 -16.60 -10.97 9.31
C ALA A 52 -15.24 -10.50 9.87
N HIS A 53 -14.23 -11.37 9.80
CA HIS A 53 -12.89 -11.10 10.29
C HIS A 53 -11.96 -10.72 9.15
N PHE A 54 -11.43 -9.50 9.23
CA PHE A 54 -10.46 -8.95 8.29
C PHE A 54 -9.11 -8.80 8.98
N LEU A 55 -8.08 -9.44 8.44
CA LEU A 55 -6.70 -9.29 8.91
C LEU A 55 -5.98 -8.23 8.07
N LEU A 56 -5.42 -7.22 8.75
CA LEU A 56 -4.58 -6.20 8.14
C LEU A 56 -3.15 -6.30 8.70
N SER A 57 -2.20 -6.63 7.84
CA SER A 57 -0.77 -6.65 8.18
C SER A 57 -0.12 -5.32 7.79
N PHE A 58 0.52 -4.65 8.75
CA PHE A 58 1.13 -3.34 8.59
C PHE A 58 2.66 -3.48 8.44
N ASP A 59 3.09 -4.11 7.35
CA ASP A 59 4.48 -4.55 7.13
C ASP A 59 5.34 -3.46 6.45
N TYR A 60 5.26 -2.26 7.02
CA TYR A 60 5.97 -1.08 6.57
C TYR A 60 6.47 -0.22 7.72
N ASP A 61 7.34 0.74 7.42
CA ASP A 61 7.97 1.61 8.41
C ASP A 61 7.86 3.08 7.96
N PRO A 62 8.35 4.06 8.75
CA PRO A 62 8.26 5.47 8.40
C PRO A 62 8.82 5.85 7.02
N SER A 63 9.75 5.08 6.46
CA SER A 63 10.36 5.38 5.15
C SER A 63 9.41 5.15 3.97
N SER A 64 8.42 4.27 4.13
CA SER A 64 7.42 3.91 3.10
C SER A 64 6.00 4.34 3.49
N LYS A 65 5.86 5.00 4.65
CA LYS A 65 4.59 5.48 5.21
C LYS A 65 3.77 6.31 4.23
N GLU A 66 4.42 7.19 3.46
CA GLU A 66 3.73 8.11 2.56
C GLU A 66 2.90 7.39 1.49
N GLU A 67 3.28 6.16 1.11
CA GLU A 67 2.51 5.33 0.17
C GLU A 67 1.52 4.40 0.88
N LEU A 68 1.92 3.80 2.00
CA LEU A 68 1.21 2.67 2.61
C LEU A 68 0.25 3.07 3.74
N GLN A 69 0.56 4.12 4.50
CA GLN A 69 -0.33 4.60 5.55
C GLN A 69 -1.70 5.05 5.02
N PRO A 70 -1.79 5.79 3.89
CA PRO A 70 -3.08 6.15 3.33
C PRO A 70 -3.90 4.91 2.91
N MET A 71 -3.26 3.85 2.39
CA MET A 71 -3.94 2.57 2.11
C MET A 71 -4.54 1.97 3.38
N ALA A 72 -3.75 1.92 4.46
CA ALA A 72 -4.19 1.39 5.74
C ALA A 72 -5.42 2.14 6.26
N LEU A 73 -5.35 3.48 6.28
CA LEU A 73 -6.46 4.32 6.71
C LEU A 73 -7.71 4.10 5.86
N ALA A 74 -7.57 4.05 4.52
CA ALA A 74 -8.70 3.85 3.62
C ALA A 74 -9.35 2.47 3.78
N LEU A 75 -8.56 1.41 3.96
CA LEU A 75 -9.05 0.06 4.29
C LEU A 75 -9.79 0.04 5.63
N LEU A 76 -9.21 0.65 6.67
CA LEU A 76 -9.84 0.71 7.99
C LEU A 76 -11.15 1.50 7.96
N HIS A 77 -11.20 2.61 7.23
CA HIS A 77 -12.44 3.37 7.00
C HIS A 77 -13.53 2.48 6.39
N HIS A 78 -13.15 1.68 5.40
CA HIS A 78 -14.05 0.76 4.73
C HIS A 78 -14.56 -0.33 5.68
N CYS A 79 -13.66 -1.05 6.35
CA CYS A 79 -14.00 -2.14 7.26
C CYS A 79 -14.87 -1.66 8.43
N PHE A 80 -14.51 -0.54 9.07
CA PHE A 80 -15.27 0.00 10.19
C PHE A 80 -16.63 0.58 9.78
N ARG A 81 -16.77 1.13 8.56
CA ARG A 81 -18.09 1.51 8.01
C ARG A 81 -18.98 0.28 7.81
N ARG A 82 -18.41 -0.83 7.32
CA ARG A 82 -19.10 -2.10 7.04
C ARG A 82 -19.40 -2.95 8.28
N GLY A 83 -18.80 -2.63 9.42
CA GLY A 83 -18.93 -3.44 10.63
C GLY A 83 -18.18 -4.75 10.57
N VAL A 84 -17.10 -4.80 9.78
CA VAL A 84 -16.15 -5.91 9.74
C VAL A 84 -15.21 -5.79 10.94
N LYS A 85 -14.95 -6.91 11.62
CA LYS A 85 -14.01 -6.98 12.73
C LYS A 85 -12.58 -6.95 12.20
N VAL A 86 -11.76 -6.04 12.72
CA VAL A 86 -10.37 -5.86 12.22
C VAL A 86 -9.36 -6.47 13.18
N ILE A 87 -8.48 -7.31 12.65
CA ILE A 87 -7.34 -7.90 13.35
C ILE A 87 -6.08 -7.28 12.74
N GLY A 88 -5.42 -6.39 13.48
CA GLY A 88 -4.17 -5.77 13.05
C GLY A 88 -2.94 -6.51 13.58
N MET A 89 -1.91 -6.66 12.76
CA MET A 89 -0.59 -7.13 13.20
C MET A 89 0.54 -6.52 12.35
N THR A 90 1.80 -6.78 12.71
CA THR A 90 2.93 -6.44 11.84
C THR A 90 4.11 -7.41 12.00
N HIS A 91 4.77 -7.73 10.88
CA HIS A 91 6.08 -8.37 10.79
C HIS A 91 7.23 -7.36 10.86
N ASN A 92 6.94 -6.06 10.85
CA ASN A 92 7.94 -5.00 10.91
C ASN A 92 7.85 -4.25 12.24
N PRO A 93 8.90 -4.24 13.09
CA PRO A 93 8.85 -3.51 14.35
C PRO A 93 8.60 -2.00 14.13
N GLY A 94 9.07 -1.43 13.02
CA GLY A 94 8.83 -0.04 12.64
C GLY A 94 7.37 0.28 12.26
N GLY A 95 6.56 -0.73 11.96
CA GLY A 95 5.14 -0.59 11.66
C GLY A 95 4.25 -0.49 12.89
N THR A 96 4.75 -0.88 14.07
CA THR A 96 3.94 -1.01 15.29
C THR A 96 3.18 0.26 15.66
N GLY A 97 3.89 1.40 15.75
CA GLY A 97 3.28 2.67 16.09
C GLY A 97 2.39 3.23 14.97
N LEU A 98 2.71 2.93 13.71
CA LEU A 98 1.91 3.34 12.56
C LEU A 98 0.57 2.59 12.49
N ALA A 99 0.60 1.29 12.80
CA ALA A 99 -0.57 0.43 12.90
C ALA A 99 -1.48 0.86 14.05
N GLU A 100 -0.92 1.05 15.25
CA GLU A 100 -1.65 1.54 16.42
C GLU A 100 -2.32 2.89 16.14
N GLN A 101 -1.58 3.82 15.54
CA GLN A 101 -2.11 5.12 15.13
C GLN A 101 -3.25 4.97 14.12
N ALA A 102 -3.10 4.13 13.09
CA ALA A 102 -4.11 3.94 12.05
C ALA A 102 -5.41 3.37 12.63
N LEU A 103 -5.29 2.31 13.43
CA LEU A 103 -6.40 1.63 14.08
C LEU A 103 -7.15 2.58 15.02
N ASN A 104 -6.44 3.23 15.94
CA ASN A 104 -7.07 4.08 16.96
C ASN A 104 -7.72 5.33 16.35
N SER A 105 -7.04 6.01 15.42
CA SER A 105 -7.59 7.20 14.77
C SER A 105 -8.82 6.87 13.93
N THR A 106 -8.79 5.77 13.16
CA THR A 106 -9.92 5.39 12.29
C THR A 106 -11.08 4.81 13.09
N ALA A 107 -10.82 3.98 14.10
CA ALA A 107 -11.85 3.40 14.97
C ALA A 107 -12.64 4.48 15.70
N SER A 108 -11.97 5.53 16.19
CA SER A 108 -12.60 6.64 16.91
C SER A 108 -13.67 7.34 16.08
N ILE A 109 -13.49 7.45 14.76
CA ILE A 109 -14.40 8.13 13.83
C ILE A 109 -15.73 7.37 13.70
N TYR A 110 -15.69 6.03 13.77
CA TYR A 110 -16.88 5.17 13.66
C TYR A 110 -17.36 4.64 15.01
N GLN A 111 -16.81 5.16 16.12
CA GLN A 111 -17.14 4.72 17.49
C GLN A 111 -16.95 3.20 17.69
N ARG A 112 -15.96 2.62 17.01
CA ARG A 112 -15.61 1.21 17.14
C ARG A 112 -14.87 0.98 18.43
N LYS A 113 -15.23 -0.07 19.15
CA LYS A 113 -14.69 -0.41 20.46
C LYS A 113 -13.55 -1.39 20.31
N TYR A 114 -12.42 -1.02 20.89
CA TYR A 114 -11.29 -1.91 21.05
C TYR A 114 -11.71 -3.17 21.86
N LYS A 115 -11.13 -4.32 21.52
CA LYS A 115 -11.48 -5.69 21.98
C LYS A 115 -12.77 -6.26 21.44
N GLU A 116 -13.75 -5.44 21.06
CA GLU A 116 -15.04 -5.90 20.52
C GLU A 116 -15.06 -5.88 18.98
N ASP A 117 -14.78 -4.71 18.40
CA ASP A 117 -14.80 -4.48 16.95
C ASP A 117 -13.42 -4.63 16.30
N TYR A 118 -12.35 -4.42 17.07
CA TYR A 118 -10.98 -4.57 16.57
C TYR A 118 -9.98 -4.94 17.65
N VAL A 119 -8.89 -5.57 17.22
CA VAL A 119 -7.74 -5.93 18.05
C VAL A 119 -6.45 -5.59 17.31
N PHE A 120 -5.42 -5.21 18.07
CA PHE A 120 -4.07 -5.08 17.56
C PHE A 120 -3.17 -6.10 18.25
N LEU A 121 -2.75 -7.13 17.52
CA LEU A 121 -1.87 -8.20 18.01
C LEU A 121 -0.43 -7.69 18.22
N GLY A 122 -0.04 -6.62 17.53
CA GLY A 122 1.29 -6.02 17.64
C GLY A 122 2.32 -6.64 16.70
N TYR A 123 3.59 -6.37 16.98
CA TYR A 123 4.72 -6.93 16.26
C TYR A 123 5.07 -8.32 16.78
N LYS A 124 5.34 -9.25 15.86
CA LYS A 124 5.89 -10.56 16.21
C LYS A 124 6.96 -10.98 15.18
N PRO A 125 8.17 -11.35 15.63
CA PRO A 125 9.17 -11.90 14.72
C PRO A 125 8.81 -13.33 14.31
N GLY A 126 9.31 -13.76 13.16
CA GLY A 126 9.23 -15.16 12.73
C GLY A 126 8.95 -15.37 11.25
N GLY A 127 8.49 -14.34 10.52
CA GLY A 127 8.18 -14.42 9.09
C GLY A 127 7.33 -15.66 8.77
N ALA A 128 7.84 -16.54 7.92
CA ALA A 128 7.20 -17.81 7.56
C ALA A 128 6.74 -18.64 8.77
N SER A 129 7.57 -18.79 9.80
CA SER A 129 7.23 -19.57 10.99
C SER A 129 6.05 -18.97 11.77
N LEU A 130 5.95 -17.64 11.79
CA LEU A 130 4.82 -16.96 12.42
C LEU A 130 3.53 -17.23 11.63
N VAL A 131 3.56 -17.05 10.32
CA VAL A 131 2.41 -17.32 9.44
C VAL A 131 1.96 -18.77 9.58
N ILE A 132 2.89 -19.73 9.62
CA ILE A 132 2.58 -21.14 9.85
C ILE A 132 1.90 -21.32 11.21
N ASN A 133 2.47 -20.78 12.29
CA ASN A 133 1.89 -20.90 13.62
C ASN A 133 0.49 -20.29 13.71
N MET A 134 0.27 -19.11 13.13
CA MET A 134 -1.05 -18.47 13.09
C MET A 134 -2.08 -19.32 12.34
N GLY A 135 -1.66 -20.03 11.30
CA GLY A 135 -2.56 -20.91 10.58
C GLY A 135 -2.81 -22.25 11.26
N GLU A 136 -2.04 -22.62 12.29
CA GLU A 136 -2.41 -23.71 13.18
C GLU A 136 -3.31 -23.19 14.32
N ASP A 137 -2.87 -22.12 15.00
CA ASP A 137 -3.58 -21.50 16.12
C ASP A 137 -3.08 -20.04 16.36
N ILE A 138 -3.96 -19.05 16.19
CA ILE A 138 -3.66 -17.62 16.39
C ILE A 138 -3.36 -17.31 17.85
N HIS A 139 -4.00 -17.98 18.80
CA HIS A 139 -3.81 -17.77 20.23
C HIS A 139 -2.45 -18.28 20.72
N THR A 140 -1.91 -19.34 20.12
CA THR A 140 -0.54 -19.79 20.43
C THR A 140 0.52 -18.93 19.74
N ALA A 141 0.25 -18.44 18.53
CA ALA A 141 1.11 -17.49 17.84
C ALA A 141 1.21 -16.16 18.62
N PHE A 142 0.07 -15.67 19.11
CA PHE A 142 -0.08 -14.47 19.91
C PHE A 142 -0.84 -14.79 21.20
N LEU A 143 -0.10 -15.16 22.26
CA LEU A 143 -0.70 -15.36 23.59
C LEU A 143 -1.38 -14.10 24.12
N LYS A 144 -0.82 -12.94 23.78
CA LYS A 144 -1.33 -11.63 24.17
C LYS A 144 -1.32 -10.69 22.98
N ASP A 145 -2.27 -9.77 23.00
CA ASP A 145 -2.28 -8.64 22.08
C ASP A 145 -1.27 -7.56 22.51
N PHE A 146 -1.17 -6.51 21.71
CA PHE A 146 -0.21 -5.41 21.93
C PHE A 146 -0.34 -4.75 23.31
N TYR A 147 -1.56 -4.70 23.86
CA TYR A 147 -1.84 -4.06 25.15
C TYR A 147 -1.82 -5.06 26.32
N GLY A 148 -1.42 -6.32 26.07
CA GLY A 148 -1.22 -7.34 27.09
C GLY A 148 -2.46 -8.14 27.48
N ASN A 149 -3.56 -8.03 26.72
CA ASN A 149 -4.76 -8.83 26.93
C ASN A 149 -4.58 -10.22 26.33
N ASP A 150 -5.10 -11.23 27.01
CA ASP A 150 -5.08 -12.61 26.51
C ASP A 150 -5.97 -12.72 25.27
N THR A 151 -5.41 -13.19 24.16
CA THR A 151 -6.14 -13.25 22.88
C THR A 151 -7.33 -14.20 22.93
N THR A 152 -7.30 -15.24 23.78
CA THR A 152 -8.41 -16.19 23.96
C THR A 152 -9.65 -15.53 24.58
N THR A 153 -9.49 -14.36 25.20
CA THR A 153 -10.56 -13.65 25.91
C THR A 153 -11.17 -12.50 25.10
N LEU A 154 -10.64 -12.20 23.91
CA LEU A 154 -11.01 -11.01 23.14
C LEU A 154 -12.23 -11.28 22.24
N PRO A 155 -13.36 -10.56 22.42
CA PRO A 155 -14.54 -10.74 21.57
C PRO A 155 -14.30 -10.49 20.07
N ALA A 156 -13.34 -9.64 19.70
CA ALA A 156 -12.95 -9.38 18.32
C ALA A 156 -12.30 -10.59 17.62
N LEU A 157 -11.80 -11.57 18.39
CA LEU A 157 -11.23 -12.83 17.90
C LEU A 157 -12.19 -14.02 18.06
N GLN A 158 -13.42 -13.78 18.52
CA GLN A 158 -14.35 -14.87 18.75
C GLN A 158 -14.69 -15.59 17.43
N GLY A 159 -14.41 -16.89 17.39
CA GLY A 159 -14.60 -17.72 16.21
C GLY A 159 -13.41 -17.71 15.25
N VAL A 160 -12.28 -17.13 15.65
CA VAL A 160 -11.02 -17.11 14.89
C VAL A 160 -9.98 -17.92 15.65
N GLU A 161 -9.88 -19.22 15.32
CA GLU A 161 -8.86 -20.10 15.92
C GLU A 161 -7.59 -20.08 15.07
N SER A 162 -7.72 -19.96 13.75
CA SER A 162 -6.59 -20.00 12.82
C SER A 162 -6.77 -19.07 11.62
N LEU A 163 -5.75 -18.97 10.77
CA LEU A 163 -5.85 -18.25 9.47
C LEU A 163 -6.96 -18.79 8.55
N ARG A 164 -7.49 -20.00 8.78
CA ARG A 164 -8.61 -20.55 8.00
C ARG A 164 -9.94 -19.84 8.30
N ASP A 165 -10.03 -19.20 9.45
CA ASP A 165 -11.24 -18.51 9.93
C ASP A 165 -11.22 -17.00 9.56
N ILE A 166 -10.17 -16.55 8.87
CA ILE A 166 -10.05 -15.19 8.36
C ILE A 166 -10.75 -15.09 7.01
N ASP A 167 -11.75 -14.20 6.91
CA ASP A 167 -12.55 -14.02 5.70
C ASP A 167 -11.79 -13.30 4.58
N TYR A 168 -10.87 -12.41 4.96
CA TYR A 168 -10.01 -11.70 4.02
C TYR A 168 -8.77 -11.12 4.70
N LEU A 169 -7.62 -11.21 4.03
CA LEU A 169 -6.35 -10.64 4.49
C LEU A 169 -5.85 -9.59 3.49
N VAL A 170 -5.34 -8.47 3.98
CA VAL A 170 -4.52 -7.56 3.18
C VAL A 170 -3.20 -7.33 3.88
N ASP A 171 -2.11 -7.58 3.17
CA ASP A 171 -0.77 -7.20 3.61
C ASP A 171 -0.36 -5.87 2.95
N LEU A 172 0.05 -4.90 3.77
CA LEU A 172 0.62 -3.64 3.33
C LEU A 172 2.13 -3.69 3.53
N ALA A 173 2.89 -3.90 2.46
CA ALA A 173 4.30 -4.23 2.56
C ALA A 173 5.22 -3.27 1.81
N ALA A 174 6.36 -2.97 2.43
CA ALA A 174 7.53 -2.37 1.78
C ALA A 174 8.67 -3.37 1.57
N GLY A 175 8.36 -4.67 1.58
CA GLY A 175 9.32 -5.77 1.42
C GLY A 175 8.64 -7.09 1.07
N VAL A 176 9.24 -8.20 1.52
CA VAL A 176 8.94 -9.58 1.07
C VAL A 176 7.78 -10.28 1.80
N THR A 177 7.01 -9.54 2.61
CA THR A 177 5.98 -10.14 3.47
C THR A 177 4.79 -10.62 2.67
N ILE A 178 4.48 -10.00 1.52
CA ILE A 178 3.38 -10.43 0.64
C ILE A 178 3.66 -11.85 0.14
N GLU A 179 4.87 -12.10 -0.37
CA GLU A 179 5.28 -13.42 -0.85
C GLU A 179 5.32 -14.43 0.30
N THR A 180 5.69 -14.00 1.51
CA THR A 180 5.66 -14.83 2.71
C THR A 180 4.22 -15.26 3.05
N TRP A 181 3.27 -14.32 3.04
CA TRP A 181 1.85 -14.60 3.23
C TRP A 181 1.27 -15.50 2.14
N ILE A 182 1.69 -15.33 0.89
CA ILE A 182 1.28 -16.21 -0.21
C ILE A 182 1.80 -17.64 0.05
N ALA A 183 3.12 -17.79 0.18
CA ALA A 183 3.78 -19.10 0.20
C ALA A 183 3.44 -19.93 1.44
N PHE A 184 3.39 -19.30 2.62
CA PHE A 184 3.21 -20.01 3.89
C PHE A 184 1.81 -19.84 4.50
N GLY A 185 1.04 -18.85 4.02
CA GLY A 185 -0.30 -18.54 4.46
C GLY A 185 -1.34 -19.05 3.47
N LYS A 186 -1.58 -18.30 2.40
CA LYS A 186 -2.68 -18.55 1.47
C LYS A 186 -2.61 -19.93 0.81
N GLU A 187 -1.46 -20.34 0.30
CA GLU A 187 -1.32 -21.66 -0.34
C GLU A 187 -1.66 -22.80 0.62
N LYS A 188 -1.37 -22.64 1.92
CA LYS A 188 -1.59 -23.67 2.93
C LYS A 188 -3.00 -23.63 3.55
N TYR A 189 -3.54 -22.44 3.78
CA TYR A 189 -4.77 -22.23 4.56
C TYR A 189 -5.97 -21.75 3.72
N GLN A 190 -5.76 -21.46 2.44
CA GLN A 190 -6.80 -21.21 1.44
C GLN A 190 -7.74 -20.03 1.75
N PHE A 191 -7.29 -19.07 2.55
CA PHE A 191 -7.98 -17.78 2.71
C PHE A 191 -7.77 -16.88 1.49
N GLU A 192 -8.67 -15.92 1.29
CA GLU A 192 -8.49 -14.92 0.24
C GLU A 192 -7.63 -13.76 0.73
N MET A 193 -6.77 -13.24 -0.16
CA MET A 193 -5.92 -12.10 0.18
C MET A 193 -5.72 -11.12 -0.97
N GLY A 194 -5.66 -9.84 -0.61
CA GLY A 194 -5.13 -8.77 -1.44
C GLY A 194 -3.78 -8.29 -0.94
N ALA A 195 -3.15 -7.40 -1.69
CA ALA A 195 -1.88 -6.79 -1.31
C ALA A 195 -1.90 -5.27 -1.52
N GLY A 196 -1.22 -4.54 -0.66
CA GLY A 196 -0.80 -3.17 -0.88
C GLY A 196 0.71 -3.08 -0.77
N CYS A 197 1.37 -2.42 -1.73
CA CYS A 197 2.82 -2.31 -1.71
C CYS A 197 3.31 -0.98 -2.24
N THR A 198 4.59 -0.67 -2.03
CA THR A 198 5.21 0.53 -2.63
C THR A 198 5.22 0.42 -4.15
N ALA A 199 5.31 1.56 -4.84
CA ALA A 199 5.35 1.59 -6.30
C ALA A 199 6.50 0.76 -6.90
N VAL A 200 7.59 0.59 -6.17
CA VAL A 200 8.77 -0.19 -6.58
C VAL A 200 8.47 -1.69 -6.59
N ILE A 201 7.70 -2.19 -5.62
CA ILE A 201 7.36 -3.62 -5.49
C ILE A 201 6.16 -3.98 -6.38
N GLY A 202 5.29 -3.01 -6.69
CA GLY A 202 4.08 -3.20 -7.49
C GLY A 202 4.23 -4.11 -8.73
N PRO A 203 5.21 -3.88 -9.63
CA PRO A 203 5.43 -4.71 -10.81
C PRO A 203 5.68 -6.19 -10.50
N GLU A 204 6.36 -6.50 -9.39
CA GLU A 204 6.70 -7.86 -8.99
C GLU A 204 5.48 -8.64 -8.49
N MET A 205 4.41 -7.95 -8.11
CA MET A 205 3.18 -8.56 -7.58
C MET A 205 2.17 -8.98 -8.66
N TYR A 206 2.31 -8.50 -9.90
CA TYR A 206 1.40 -8.84 -11.00
C TYR A 206 1.35 -10.34 -11.34
N PRO A 207 2.47 -11.10 -11.35
CA PRO A 207 2.41 -12.55 -11.55
C PRO A 207 1.51 -13.27 -10.54
N PHE A 208 1.53 -12.84 -9.27
CA PHE A 208 0.67 -13.39 -8.21
C PHE A 208 -0.80 -12.97 -8.37
N LEU A 209 -1.04 -11.78 -8.92
CA LEU A 209 -2.39 -11.32 -9.25
C LEU A 209 -2.98 -12.11 -10.43
N ASP A 210 -2.16 -12.36 -11.46
CA ASP A 210 -2.56 -13.09 -12.67
C ASP A 210 -2.80 -14.57 -12.38
N SER A 211 -2.00 -15.18 -11.49
CA SER A 211 -2.19 -16.54 -10.98
C SER A 211 -3.32 -16.66 -9.96
N ARG A 212 -3.95 -15.55 -9.56
CA ARG A 212 -4.99 -15.45 -8.51
C ARG A 212 -4.52 -15.84 -7.11
N GLN A 213 -3.21 -15.88 -6.90
CA GLN A 213 -2.63 -15.99 -5.56
C GLN A 213 -2.91 -14.73 -4.75
N ILE A 214 -3.05 -13.57 -5.36
CA ILE A 214 -3.74 -12.42 -4.75
C ILE A 214 -4.94 -12.04 -5.60
N ASN A 215 -6.05 -11.61 -4.97
CA ASN A 215 -7.26 -11.25 -5.71
C ASN A 215 -7.27 -9.77 -6.12
N GLY A 216 -6.45 -8.93 -5.48
CA GLY A 216 -6.35 -7.51 -5.77
C GLY A 216 -5.02 -6.92 -5.29
N LEU A 217 -4.68 -5.76 -5.84
CA LEU A 217 -3.39 -5.09 -5.62
C LEU A 217 -3.56 -3.57 -5.59
N MET A 218 -3.03 -2.93 -4.54
CA MET A 218 -2.81 -1.48 -4.48
C MET A 218 -1.31 -1.19 -4.56
N ALA A 219 -0.85 -0.59 -5.67
CA ALA A 219 0.56 -0.27 -5.84
C ALA A 219 0.81 1.24 -5.71
N GLY A 220 1.63 1.58 -4.72
CA GLY A 220 2.08 2.92 -4.37
C GLY A 220 0.97 3.93 -4.08
N LEU A 221 1.35 5.21 -4.04
CA LEU A 221 0.43 6.31 -3.72
C LEU A 221 -0.83 6.32 -4.62
N LYS A 222 -0.67 5.96 -5.91
CA LYS A 222 -1.79 5.86 -6.86
C LYS A 222 -2.82 4.83 -6.41
N GLY A 223 -2.39 3.63 -6.01
CA GLY A 223 -3.30 2.59 -5.52
C GLY A 223 -4.06 3.03 -4.26
N ALA A 224 -3.39 3.77 -3.37
CA ALA A 224 -4.04 4.36 -2.21
C ALA A 224 -5.09 5.41 -2.58
N ALA A 225 -4.77 6.31 -3.53
CA ALA A 225 -5.66 7.36 -4.00
C ALA A 225 -6.91 6.78 -4.71
N GLU A 226 -6.74 5.73 -5.51
CA GLU A 226 -7.84 4.99 -6.13
C GLU A 226 -8.78 4.43 -5.07
N TYR A 227 -8.24 3.81 -4.02
CA TYR A 227 -9.04 3.24 -2.94
C TYR A 227 -9.75 4.32 -2.11
N GLU A 228 -9.08 5.44 -1.79
CA GLU A 228 -9.69 6.62 -1.16
C GLU A 228 -10.91 7.13 -1.93
N VAL A 229 -10.86 7.14 -3.27
CA VAL A 229 -11.99 7.51 -4.11
C VAL A 229 -13.13 6.50 -3.98
N LEU A 230 -12.84 5.19 -3.99
CA LEU A 230 -13.87 4.15 -3.85
C LEU A 230 -14.58 4.18 -2.50
N VAL A 231 -13.86 4.48 -1.41
CA VAL A 231 -14.46 4.62 -0.07
C VAL A 231 -15.11 6.00 0.14
N GLU A 232 -15.20 6.82 -0.91
CA GLU A 232 -15.76 8.17 -0.92
C GLU A 232 -15.08 9.12 0.09
N ARG A 233 -13.79 8.91 0.33
CA ARG A 233 -13.01 9.65 1.33
C ARG A 233 -11.64 10.04 0.78
N LYS A 234 -11.65 11.05 -0.08
CA LYS A 234 -10.43 11.69 -0.61
C LYS A 234 -9.62 12.28 0.55
N ALA A 235 -8.37 11.85 0.68
CA ALA A 235 -7.48 12.27 1.74
C ALA A 235 -6.05 12.43 1.19
N GLN A 236 -5.04 12.05 1.98
CA GLN A 236 -3.64 12.34 1.71
C GLN A 236 -3.17 11.76 0.37
N ALA A 237 -3.60 10.54 0.00
CA ALA A 237 -3.16 9.96 -1.25
C ALA A 237 -3.78 10.67 -2.47
N PHE A 238 -5.08 10.96 -2.42
CA PHE A 238 -5.76 11.70 -3.49
C PHE A 238 -5.13 13.09 -3.70
N GLU A 239 -4.83 13.82 -2.62
CA GLU A 239 -4.18 15.13 -2.71
C GLU A 239 -2.73 15.01 -3.21
N GLY A 240 -2.00 13.96 -2.81
CA GLY A 240 -0.64 13.69 -3.28
C GLY A 240 -0.54 13.39 -4.79
N MET A 241 -1.65 13.00 -5.44
CA MET A 241 -1.65 12.77 -6.89
C MET A 241 -1.39 14.04 -7.70
N ARG A 242 -1.74 15.23 -7.18
CA ARG A 242 -1.56 16.51 -7.89
C ARG A 242 -0.08 16.85 -8.09
N PRO A 243 0.76 16.99 -7.04
CA PRO A 243 2.17 17.29 -7.20
C PRO A 243 2.91 16.19 -7.96
N GLN A 244 2.53 14.92 -7.77
CA GLN A 244 3.11 13.81 -8.52
C GLN A 244 2.83 13.93 -10.03
N SER A 245 1.59 14.22 -10.42
CA SER A 245 1.20 14.37 -11.83
C SER A 245 1.91 15.53 -12.51
N VAL A 246 1.99 16.70 -11.86
CA VAL A 246 2.70 17.87 -12.39
C VAL A 246 4.19 17.58 -12.56
N THR A 247 4.80 16.94 -11.57
CA THR A 247 6.22 16.56 -11.63
C THR A 247 6.47 15.58 -12.77
N HIS A 248 5.61 14.57 -12.96
CA HIS A 248 5.73 13.62 -14.06
C HIS A 248 5.57 14.30 -15.42
N CYS A 249 4.60 15.21 -15.58
CA CYS A 249 4.45 15.99 -16.81
C CYS A 249 5.70 16.83 -17.11
N LEU A 250 6.28 17.49 -16.10
CA LEU A 250 7.50 18.27 -16.26
C LEU A 250 8.69 17.40 -16.69
N VAL A 251 8.85 16.23 -16.07
CA VAL A 251 9.91 15.27 -16.45
C VAL A 251 9.74 14.81 -17.90
N ILE A 252 8.51 14.49 -18.33
CA ILE A 252 8.22 14.14 -19.72
C ILE A 252 8.61 15.28 -20.66
N LEU A 253 8.28 16.53 -20.33
CA LEU A 253 8.67 17.69 -21.12
C LEU A 253 10.20 17.86 -21.22
N PHE A 254 10.93 17.62 -20.13
CA PHE A 254 12.39 17.63 -20.15
C PHE A 254 12.98 16.51 -21.02
N VAL A 255 12.43 15.31 -20.97
CA VAL A 255 12.84 14.20 -21.83
C VAL A 255 12.58 14.53 -23.30
N LEU A 256 11.40 15.08 -23.63
CA LEU A 256 11.07 15.51 -24.99
C LEU A 256 12.01 16.62 -25.48
N PHE A 257 12.25 17.64 -24.66
CA PHE A 257 13.18 18.71 -24.99
C PHE A 257 14.60 18.19 -25.20
N GLY A 258 15.08 17.29 -24.32
CA GLY A 258 16.37 16.65 -24.44
C GLY A 258 16.50 15.84 -25.73
N ASN A 259 15.47 15.07 -26.09
CA ASN A 259 15.43 14.32 -27.35
C ASN A 259 15.45 15.25 -28.56
N VAL A 260 14.63 16.31 -28.58
CA VAL A 260 14.62 17.29 -29.67
C VAL A 260 15.99 17.96 -29.81
N ALA A 261 16.59 18.41 -28.71
CA ALA A 261 17.93 19.00 -28.71
C ALA A 261 18.99 18.02 -29.24
N PHE A 262 18.92 16.75 -28.85
CA PHE A 262 19.80 15.69 -29.36
C PHE A 262 19.68 15.53 -30.87
N PHE A 263 18.46 15.40 -31.42
CA PHE A 263 18.24 15.27 -32.86
C PHE A 263 18.66 16.51 -33.65
N VAL A 264 18.38 17.71 -33.14
CA VAL A 264 18.78 18.98 -33.76
C VAL A 264 20.31 19.18 -33.72
N SER A 265 20.99 18.66 -32.68
CA SER A 265 22.46 18.73 -32.54
C SER A 265 23.23 17.72 -33.40
N GLY A 266 22.55 16.82 -34.11
CA GLY A 266 23.15 16.03 -35.20
C GLY A 266 24.21 15.00 -34.78
N SER A 267 24.07 14.37 -33.60
CA SER A 267 25.04 13.35 -33.14
C SER A 267 24.96 11.98 -33.82
N PHE A 268 24.38 11.90 -35.03
CA PHE A 268 24.72 10.86 -36.01
C PHE A 268 26.06 11.20 -36.70
N ARG A 269 27.10 11.52 -35.93
CA ARG A 269 28.46 11.57 -36.46
C ARG A 269 28.93 10.13 -36.60
N THR A 270 28.54 9.52 -37.72
CA THR A 270 29.07 8.29 -38.29
C THR A 270 30.46 8.01 -37.71
N GLN A 271 30.58 6.99 -36.86
CA GLN A 271 31.87 6.40 -36.53
C GLN A 271 32.47 5.92 -37.86
N ARG A 272 33.17 6.81 -38.57
CA ARG A 272 34.09 6.42 -39.64
C ARG A 272 35.15 5.58 -38.95
N ARG A 273 34.97 4.26 -39.00
CA ARG A 273 36.03 3.28 -38.74
C ARG A 273 37.28 3.78 -39.46
N PRO A 274 38.43 3.92 -38.78
CA PRO A 274 39.67 4.17 -39.49
C PRO A 274 39.90 2.96 -40.42
N ARG A 275 39.92 3.22 -41.73
CA ARG A 275 40.39 2.24 -42.71
C ARG A 275 41.91 2.35 -42.77
N ARG A 276 42.54 1.23 -42.39
CA ARG A 276 43.96 0.86 -42.50
C ARG A 276 44.92 1.54 -41.54
#